data_AF-A0A6M4A7N5-F1
#
_entry.id   AF-A0A6M4A7N5-F1
#
_cell.length_a   1.000
_cell.length_b   1.000
_cell.length_c   1.000
_cell.angle_alpha   90.00
_cell.angle_beta   90.00
_cell.angle_gamma   90.00
#
_symmetry.space_group_name_H-M   'P 1'
#
loop_
_entity.id
_entity.type
_entity.pdbx_description
1 polymer ?
#
loop_
_entity_poly.entity_id
_entity_poly.type
_entity_poly.pdbx_seq_one_letter_code
_entity_poly.pdbx_strand_id
1 'polypeptide(L)'
;MANRRFRNLEQKLHSELLSSFPTIKEVITDEKVEGYRHVAITVYDHWLSEKEAFEEFKEMSAEKQKINDDKLHSFICGLTSNYESYLAKFIGRNKKRKVSFRAFNSEVAKNRTLKPLSYLASNVRRFIIIIPSLELIYMEGWDFTHHVYLKNDALIGALKMEAMKSNVYVL
;
A
#
# COMPACT_ATOMS: atom_id res chain seq x y z
N MET A 1 29.62 0.82 -0.28
CA MET A 1 28.69 0.92 0.88
C MET A 1 27.29 0.55 0.41
N ALA A 2 26.65 -0.44 1.03
CA ALA A 2 25.30 -0.85 0.64
C ALA A 2 24.33 0.32 0.86
N ASN A 3 23.82 0.91 -0.23
CA ASN A 3 22.91 2.05 -0.21
C ASN A 3 21.59 1.63 0.44
N ARG A 4 21.49 1.74 1.78
CA ARG A 4 20.28 1.39 2.53
C ARG A 4 19.16 2.32 2.08
N ARG A 5 18.04 1.75 1.63
CA ARG A 5 16.88 2.53 1.15
C ARG A 5 16.07 3.18 2.27
N PHE A 6 16.22 2.68 3.50
CA PHE A 6 15.44 3.08 4.65
C PHE A 6 16.25 2.93 5.94
N ARG A 7 15.81 3.63 6.99
CA ARG A 7 16.34 3.58 8.35
C ARG A 7 15.23 3.29 9.35
N ASN A 8 15.59 2.71 10.49
CA ASN A 8 14.64 2.55 11.59
C ASN A 8 14.24 3.93 12.12
N LEU A 9 13.00 4.04 12.60
CA LEU A 9 12.54 5.23 13.31
C LEU A 9 13.11 5.30 14.72
N GLU A 10 13.11 6.51 15.29
CA GLU A 10 13.34 6.70 16.72
C GLU A 10 12.25 6.01 17.54
N GLN A 11 12.62 5.54 18.74
CA GLN A 11 11.72 4.73 19.58
C GLN A 11 10.43 5.46 19.95
N LYS A 12 10.50 6.79 20.16
CA LYS A 12 9.34 7.63 20.49
C LYS A 12 8.32 7.61 19.36
N LEU A 13 8.74 8.02 18.15
CA LEU A 13 7.90 8.03 16.95
C LEU A 13 7.37 6.64 16.59
N HIS A 14 8.19 5.59 16.75
CA HIS A 14 7.74 4.21 16.55
C HIS A 14 6.58 3.84 17.49
N SER A 15 6.66 4.26 18.76
CA SER A 15 5.64 4.00 19.77
C SER A 15 4.38 4.82 19.52
N GLU A 16 4.51 6.08 19.08
CA GLU A 16 3.39 6.94 18.68
C GLU A 16 2.62 6.33 17.51
N LEU A 17 3.31 5.88 16.45
CA LEU A 17 2.67 5.22 15.32
C LEU A 17 1.96 3.92 15.72
N LEU A 18 2.53 3.11 16.62
CA LEU A 18 1.85 1.93 17.13
C LEU A 18 0.58 2.28 17.93
N SER A 19 0.60 3.38 18.69
CA SER A 19 -0.56 3.85 19.43
C SER A 19 -1.67 4.38 18.49
N SER A 20 -1.30 5.03 17.39
CA SER A 20 -2.27 5.49 16.38
C SER A 20 -2.85 4.34 15.55
N PHE A 21 -2.12 3.24 15.38
CA PHE A 21 -2.57 2.05 14.65
C PHE A 21 -2.46 0.77 15.51
N PRO A 22 -3.27 0.65 16.57
CA PRO A 22 -3.12 -0.43 17.56
C PRO A 22 -3.37 -1.83 16.97
N THR A 23 -4.29 -1.93 16.01
CA THR A 23 -4.68 -3.17 15.32
C THR A 23 -3.94 -3.38 13.99
N ILE A 24 -2.87 -2.63 13.73
CA ILE A 24 -2.11 -2.73 12.46
C ILE A 24 -1.66 -4.15 12.13
N LYS A 25 -1.36 -4.96 13.15
CA LYS A 25 -0.95 -6.35 12.94
C LYS A 25 -2.08 -7.16 12.31
N GLU A 26 -3.30 -7.01 12.83
CA GLU A 26 -4.51 -7.71 12.38
C GLU A 26 -4.88 -7.27 10.95
N VAL A 27 -4.80 -5.97 10.68
CA VAL A 27 -5.05 -5.40 9.34
C VAL A 27 -4.12 -6.01 8.30
N ILE A 28 -2.81 -6.12 8.62
CA ILE A 28 -1.83 -6.66 7.67
C ILE A 28 -2.00 -8.18 7.49
N THR A 29 -2.50 -8.90 8.50
CA THR A 29 -2.72 -10.35 8.43
C THR A 29 -4.07 -10.75 7.86
N ASP A 30 -4.83 -9.79 7.31
CA ASP A 30 -6.13 -10.03 6.65
C ASP A 30 -7.19 -10.62 7.59
N GLU A 31 -7.09 -10.29 8.88
CA GLU A 31 -8.18 -10.54 9.83
C GLU A 31 -9.19 -9.39 9.67
N LYS A 32 -10.50 -9.67 9.72
CA LYS A 32 -11.52 -8.61 9.70
C LYS A 32 -11.29 -7.70 10.90
N VAL A 33 -10.91 -6.44 10.66
CA VAL A 33 -10.65 -5.45 11.71
C VAL A 33 -11.79 -4.44 11.76
N GLU A 34 -12.44 -4.34 12.91
CA GLU A 34 -13.42 -3.29 13.16
C GLU A 34 -12.76 -1.91 13.25
N GLY A 35 -13.49 -0.86 12.87
CA GLY A 35 -13.01 0.52 12.95
C GLY A 35 -12.13 0.98 11.78
N TYR A 36 -12.02 0.17 10.72
CA TYR A 36 -11.49 0.62 9.43
C TYR A 36 -12.52 0.43 8.34
N ARG A 37 -12.62 1.43 7.48
CA ARG A 37 -13.19 1.25 6.15
C ARG A 37 -12.14 0.68 5.22
N HIS A 38 -12.46 -0.45 4.61
CA HIS A 38 -11.68 -1.03 3.53
C HIS A 38 -12.09 -0.42 2.20
N VAL A 39 -11.09 -0.03 1.41
CA VAL A 39 -11.24 0.58 0.09
C VAL A 39 -10.23 -0.07 -0.85
N ALA A 40 -10.63 -0.33 -2.09
CA ALA A 40 -9.75 -0.83 -3.13
C ALA A 40 -9.25 0.31 -4.02
N ILE A 41 -7.97 0.30 -4.36
CA ILE A 41 -7.38 1.15 -5.39
C ILE A 41 -7.02 0.25 -6.57
N THR A 42 -7.69 0.43 -7.69
CA THR A 42 -7.59 -0.51 -8.81
C THR A 42 -7.56 0.21 -10.16
N VAL A 43 -7.02 -0.46 -11.18
CA VAL A 43 -7.05 0.05 -12.56
C VAL A 43 -8.42 -0.17 -13.24
N TYR A 44 -9.31 -0.92 -12.61
CA TYR A 44 -10.65 -1.24 -13.10
C TYR A 44 -11.69 -0.26 -12.55
N ASP A 45 -12.63 0.19 -13.39
CA ASP A 45 -13.69 1.11 -13.01
C ASP A 45 -14.83 0.46 -12.21
N HIS A 46 -14.80 -0.86 -12.09
CA HIS A 46 -15.72 -1.66 -11.30
C HIS A 46 -15.06 -2.99 -10.88
N TRP A 47 -15.75 -3.75 -10.01
CA TRP A 47 -15.35 -5.13 -9.70
C TRP A 47 -15.61 -6.02 -10.90
N LEU A 48 -14.54 -6.61 -11.45
CA LEU A 48 -14.66 -7.54 -12.57
C LEU A 48 -15.51 -8.74 -12.17
N SER A 49 -16.44 -9.11 -13.05
CA SER A 49 -17.05 -10.43 -13.02
C SER A 49 -16.01 -11.52 -13.33
N GLU A 50 -16.33 -12.77 -13.01
CA GLU A 50 -15.45 -13.91 -13.32
C GLU A 50 -15.07 -13.98 -14.80
N LYS A 51 -16.04 -13.69 -15.68
CA LYS A 51 -15.82 -13.67 -17.13
C LYS A 51 -14.86 -12.56 -17.55
N GLU A 52 -15.08 -11.35 -17.05
CA GLU A 52 -14.22 -10.20 -17.36
C GLU A 52 -12.79 -10.43 -16.84
N ALA A 53 -12.65 -10.97 -15.63
CA ALA A 53 -11.35 -11.33 -15.07
C ALA A 53 -10.65 -12.38 -15.96
N PHE A 54 -11.35 -13.43 -16.38
CA PHE A 54 -10.76 -14.45 -17.26
C PHE A 54 -10.26 -13.86 -18.59
N GLU A 55 -11.07 -13.01 -19.23
CA GLU A 55 -10.70 -12.32 -20.47
C GLU A 55 -9.49 -11.39 -20.26
N GLU A 56 -9.52 -10.61 -19.17
CA GLU A 56 -8.46 -9.66 -18.80
C GLU A 56 -7.10 -10.35 -18.61
N PHE A 57 -7.06 -11.47 -17.88
CA PHE A 57 -5.82 -12.19 -17.60
C PHE A 57 -5.35 -13.05 -18.77
N LYS A 58 -6.25 -13.55 -19.61
CA LYS A 58 -5.89 -14.32 -20.81
C LYS A 58 -5.16 -13.46 -21.84
N GLU A 59 -5.53 -12.20 -21.99
CA GLU A 59 -4.94 -11.26 -22.96
C GLU A 59 -3.83 -10.38 -22.35
N MET A 60 -3.32 -10.74 -21.18
CA MET A 60 -2.37 -9.92 -20.45
C MET A 60 -0.99 -9.92 -21.11
N SER A 61 -0.70 -8.86 -21.88
CA SER A 61 0.63 -8.61 -22.40
C SER A 61 1.54 -7.97 -21.34
N ALA A 62 2.86 -8.15 -21.50
CA ALA A 62 3.84 -7.49 -20.63
C ALA A 62 3.74 -5.95 -20.68
N GLU A 63 3.30 -5.39 -21.81
CA GLU A 63 3.06 -3.96 -21.97
C GLU A 63 1.85 -3.49 -21.16
N LYS A 64 0.72 -4.20 -21.26
CA LYS A 64 -0.50 -3.89 -20.48
C LYS A 64 -0.23 -4.01 -18.97
N GLN A 65 0.50 -5.05 -18.56
CA GLN A 65 0.94 -5.21 -17.18
C GLN A 65 1.77 -4.00 -16.72
N LYS A 66 2.77 -3.60 -17.50
CA LYS A 66 3.62 -2.45 -17.17
C LYS A 66 2.80 -1.16 -17.05
N ILE A 67 1.86 -0.91 -17.96
CA ILE A 67 0.98 0.27 -17.91
C ILE A 67 0.17 0.28 -16.60
N ASN A 68 -0.43 -0.85 -16.23
CA ASN A 68 -1.23 -0.96 -15.01
C ASN A 68 -0.37 -0.81 -13.74
N ASP A 69 0.81 -1.43 -13.71
CA ASP A 69 1.78 -1.28 -12.62
C ASP A 69 2.24 0.19 -12.50
N ASP A 70 2.50 0.87 -13.62
CA ASP A 70 2.92 2.28 -13.65
C ASP A 70 1.81 3.22 -13.14
N LYS A 71 0.53 2.91 -13.41
CA LYS A 71 -0.62 3.67 -12.85
C LYS A 71 -0.70 3.56 -11.32
N LEU A 72 -0.64 2.34 -10.80
CA LEU A 72 -0.67 2.09 -9.34
C LEU A 72 0.58 2.66 -8.65
N HIS A 73 1.73 2.57 -9.31
CA HIS A 73 2.98 3.19 -8.85
C HIS A 73 2.87 4.71 -8.80
N SER A 74 2.33 5.33 -9.86
CA SER A 74 2.08 6.77 -9.93
C SER A 74 1.17 7.22 -8.79
N PHE A 75 0.07 6.49 -8.54
CA PHE A 75 -0.87 6.80 -7.48
C PHE A 75 -0.19 6.86 -6.10
N ILE A 76 0.51 5.79 -5.71
CA ILE A 76 1.08 5.73 -4.37
C ILE A 76 2.26 6.69 -4.21
N CYS A 77 3.04 6.92 -5.27
CA CYS A 77 4.08 7.94 -5.25
C CYS A 77 3.48 9.34 -5.09
N GLY A 78 2.49 9.70 -5.90
CA GLY A 78 1.84 11.01 -5.82
C GLY A 78 1.15 11.24 -4.47
N LEU A 79 0.48 10.23 -3.93
CA LEU A 79 -0.09 10.29 -2.58
C LEU A 79 1.01 10.54 -1.55
N THR A 80 2.06 9.72 -1.52
CA THR A 80 3.12 9.81 -0.50
C THR A 80 4.09 10.98 -0.69
N SER A 81 4.07 11.69 -1.82
CA SER A 81 4.83 12.95 -1.97
C SER A 81 4.17 14.12 -1.25
N ASN A 82 2.87 14.05 -0.97
CA ASN A 82 2.12 15.11 -0.28
C ASN A 82 2.01 14.90 1.24
N TYR A 83 2.36 13.71 1.73
CA TYR A 83 2.20 13.34 3.13
C TYR A 83 3.42 12.61 3.67
N GLU A 84 3.71 12.83 4.96
CA GLU A 84 4.68 12.02 5.65
C GLU A 84 4.22 10.56 5.68
N SER A 85 5.12 9.66 5.29
CA SER A 85 4.80 8.25 5.10
C SER A 85 5.92 7.33 5.56
N TYR A 86 5.54 6.19 6.10
CA TYR A 86 6.46 5.22 6.67
C TYR A 86 6.22 3.83 6.11
N LEU A 87 7.30 3.09 5.91
CA LEU A 87 7.25 1.68 5.53
C LEU A 87 7.01 0.83 6.78
N ALA A 88 5.93 0.06 6.78
CA ALA A 88 5.67 -0.95 7.80
C ALA A 88 6.24 -2.31 7.36
N LYS A 89 6.89 -3.02 8.28
CA LYS A 89 7.38 -4.39 8.05
C LYS A 89 7.16 -5.26 9.27
N PHE A 90 6.78 -6.52 9.04
CA PHE A 90 6.94 -7.54 10.06
C PHE A 90 8.41 -7.87 10.29
N ILE A 91 8.83 -7.83 11.54
CA ILE A 91 10.14 -8.30 12.00
C ILE A 91 9.97 -9.37 13.07
N GLY A 92 10.99 -10.20 13.24
CA GLY A 92 10.94 -11.37 14.12
C GLY A 92 10.32 -12.59 13.44
N ARG A 93 10.21 -13.68 14.21
CA ARG A 93 9.72 -14.98 13.74
C ARG A 93 8.61 -15.48 14.67
N ASN A 94 7.69 -16.28 14.14
CA ASN A 94 6.63 -16.97 14.88
C ASN A 94 5.84 -16.02 15.80
N LYS A 95 5.57 -16.42 17.05
CA LYS A 95 4.84 -15.64 18.05
C LYS A 95 5.49 -14.29 18.41
N LYS A 96 6.76 -14.08 18.07
CA LYS A 96 7.49 -12.81 18.31
C LYS A 96 7.41 -11.83 17.13
N ARG A 97 6.59 -12.13 16.10
CA ARG A 97 6.36 -11.22 14.98
C ARG A 97 5.71 -9.93 15.47
N LYS A 98 6.35 -8.80 15.16
CA LYS A 98 5.87 -7.45 15.45
C LYS A 98 6.05 -6.52 14.26
N VAL A 99 5.26 -5.45 14.20
CA VAL A 99 5.40 -4.42 13.17
C VAL A 99 6.52 -3.44 13.54
N SER A 100 7.36 -3.13 12.58
CA SER A 100 8.42 -2.13 12.66
C SER A 100 8.25 -1.13 11.53
N PHE A 101 8.30 0.16 11.90
CA PHE A 101 8.23 1.26 10.96
C PHE A 101 9.62 1.74 10.56
N ARG A 102 9.75 2.19 9.31
CA ARG A 102 10.99 2.70 8.75
C ARG A 102 10.75 3.97 7.95
N ALA A 103 11.63 4.94 8.13
CA ALA A 103 11.69 6.12 7.27
C ALA A 103 12.49 5.79 6.01
N PHE A 104 12.09 6.37 4.88
CA PHE A 104 12.88 6.35 3.66
C PHE A 104 14.06 7.31 3.78
N ASN A 105 15.20 6.94 3.18
CA ASN A 105 16.39 7.81 3.21
C ASN A 105 16.36 8.88 2.11
N SER A 106 15.51 8.71 1.10
CA SER A 106 15.30 9.69 0.03
C SER A 106 13.99 9.39 -0.72
N GLU A 107 13.50 10.37 -1.47
CA GLU A 107 12.34 10.19 -2.36
C GLU A 107 12.58 9.10 -3.41
N VAL A 108 13.79 9.06 -3.98
CA VAL A 108 14.20 8.02 -4.94
C VAL A 108 14.11 6.62 -4.31
N ALA A 109 14.54 6.47 -3.05
CA ALA A 109 14.48 5.21 -2.34
C ALA A 109 13.03 4.80 -2.00
N LYS A 110 12.18 5.77 -1.68
CA LYS A 110 10.72 5.59 -1.51
C LYS A 110 10.11 5.10 -2.80
N ASN A 111 10.23 5.86 -3.89
CA ASN A 111 9.62 5.55 -5.17
C ASN A 111 10.08 4.20 -5.73
N ARG A 112 11.34 3.82 -5.52
CA ARG A 112 11.83 2.49 -5.91
C ARG A 112 11.24 1.36 -5.05
N THR A 113 10.94 1.61 -3.78
CA THR A 113 10.33 0.63 -2.88
C THR A 113 8.86 0.43 -3.18
N LEU A 114 8.18 1.49 -3.63
CA LEU A 114 6.73 1.50 -3.91
C LEU A 114 6.36 0.94 -5.29
N LYS A 115 7.32 0.44 -6.06
CA LYS A 115 7.01 -0.22 -7.34
C LYS A 115 6.25 -1.51 -7.08
N PRO A 116 5.07 -1.72 -7.70
CA PRO A 116 4.37 -2.99 -7.63
C PRO A 116 5.27 -4.15 -8.04
N LEU A 117 5.14 -5.25 -7.31
CA LEU A 117 5.77 -6.52 -7.58
C LEU A 117 4.85 -7.36 -8.46
N SER A 118 5.48 -8.13 -9.35
CA SER A 118 4.83 -9.18 -10.14
C SER A 118 3.89 -10.03 -9.29
N TYR A 119 2.79 -10.51 -9.89
CA TYR A 119 1.82 -11.40 -9.23
C TYR A 119 2.47 -12.65 -8.61
N LEU A 120 3.58 -13.13 -9.18
CA LEU A 120 4.37 -14.27 -8.66
C LEU A 120 5.10 -13.98 -7.34
N ALA A 121 5.20 -12.72 -6.93
CA ALA A 121 5.86 -12.36 -5.69
C ALA A 121 5.00 -12.72 -4.47
N SER A 122 5.66 -13.30 -3.47
CA SER A 122 5.06 -13.61 -2.18
C SER A 122 4.61 -12.35 -1.44
N ASN A 123 3.49 -12.45 -0.72
CA ASN A 123 2.96 -11.43 0.18
C ASN A 123 3.98 -10.80 1.12
N VAL A 124 4.95 -11.57 1.62
CA VAL A 124 5.94 -11.05 2.57
C VAL A 124 6.89 -10.01 1.97
N ARG A 125 6.91 -9.89 0.63
CA ARG A 125 7.73 -8.94 -0.12
C ARG A 125 6.96 -7.68 -0.52
N ARG A 126 5.62 -7.75 -0.55
CA ARG A 126 4.75 -6.64 -0.90
C ARG A 126 4.88 -5.52 0.12
N PHE A 127 4.80 -4.27 -0.33
CA PHE A 127 5.01 -3.13 0.55
C PHE A 127 3.73 -2.77 1.32
N ILE A 128 3.95 -2.18 2.51
CA ILE A 128 2.89 -1.64 3.36
C ILE A 128 3.32 -0.25 3.80
N ILE A 129 2.47 0.74 3.53
CA ILE A 129 2.73 2.14 3.85
C ILE A 129 1.71 2.64 4.85
N ILE A 130 2.19 3.44 5.79
CA ILE A 130 1.37 4.17 6.76
C ILE A 130 1.48 5.64 6.45
N ILE A 131 0.34 6.32 6.40
CA ILE A 131 0.24 7.78 6.26
C ILE A 131 -0.53 8.31 7.48
N PRO A 132 0.16 8.75 8.54
CA PRO A 132 -0.48 9.04 9.83
C PRO A 132 -1.49 10.18 9.76
N SER A 133 -1.19 11.25 9.01
CA SER A 133 -2.09 12.40 8.83
C SER A 133 -3.39 12.04 8.09
N LEU A 134 -3.41 10.92 7.36
CA LEU A 134 -4.60 10.38 6.71
C LEU A 134 -5.23 9.22 7.50
N GLU A 135 -4.67 8.86 8.66
CA GLU A 135 -5.05 7.68 9.45
C GLU A 135 -5.19 6.42 8.58
N LEU A 136 -4.24 6.25 7.67
CA LEU A 136 -4.34 5.33 6.54
C LEU A 136 -3.24 4.26 6.57
N ILE A 137 -3.65 3.03 6.26
CA ILE A 137 -2.76 1.90 5.93
C ILE A 137 -2.98 1.56 4.45
N TYR A 138 -1.91 1.63 3.65
CA TYR A 138 -1.90 1.24 2.25
C TYR A 138 -1.13 -0.06 2.10
N MET A 139 -1.71 -1.04 1.41
CA MET A 139 -1.11 -2.34 1.16
C MET A 139 -1.11 -2.61 -0.33
N GLU A 140 0.06 -3.00 -0.84
CA GLU A 140 0.15 -3.58 -2.17
C GLU A 140 -0.60 -4.92 -2.19
N GLY A 141 -1.57 -5.04 -3.09
CA GLY A 141 -2.32 -6.27 -3.33
C GLY A 141 -1.86 -6.98 -4.60
N TRP A 142 -2.79 -7.69 -5.24
CA TRP A 142 -2.58 -8.41 -6.50
C TRP A 142 -3.56 -7.93 -7.55
N ASP A 143 -3.42 -8.45 -8.77
CA ASP A 143 -4.46 -8.33 -9.79
C ASP A 143 -4.82 -6.86 -10.03
N PHE A 144 -3.78 -6.03 -10.08
CA PHE A 144 -3.82 -4.57 -10.22
C PHE A 144 -4.77 -3.88 -9.25
N THR A 145 -4.91 -4.45 -8.05
CA THR A 145 -5.78 -3.96 -6.99
C THR A 145 -4.98 -3.89 -5.69
N HIS A 146 -4.90 -2.70 -5.12
CA HIS A 146 -4.26 -2.41 -3.84
C HIS A 146 -5.34 -2.17 -2.78
N HIS A 147 -4.97 -2.34 -1.52
CA HIS A 147 -5.91 -2.24 -0.41
C HIS A 147 -5.57 -1.06 0.48
N VAL A 148 -6.61 -0.33 0.87
CA VAL A 148 -6.51 0.80 1.77
C VAL A 148 -7.44 0.56 2.95
N TYR A 149 -6.92 0.79 4.15
CA TYR A 149 -7.68 0.77 5.38
C TYR A 149 -7.64 2.17 5.98
N LEU A 150 -8.79 2.82 6.00
CA LEU A 150 -9.00 4.17 6.53
C LEU A 150 -9.68 4.09 7.90
N LYS A 151 -9.11 4.74 8.92
CA LYS A 151 -9.82 4.91 10.20
C LYS A 151 -10.85 6.05 10.15
N ASN A 152 -10.60 7.03 9.30
CA ASN A 152 -11.44 8.22 9.15
C ASN A 152 -11.94 8.36 7.70
N ASP A 153 -13.22 8.06 7.51
CA ASP A 153 -13.91 8.12 6.23
C ASP A 153 -13.93 9.51 5.59
N ALA A 154 -13.85 10.58 6.39
CA ALA A 154 -13.82 11.94 5.86
C ALA A 154 -12.61 12.20 4.96
N LEU A 155 -11.56 11.37 5.06
CA LEU A 155 -10.30 11.54 4.34
C LEU A 155 -10.26 10.80 2.99
N ILE A 156 -11.33 10.09 2.62
CA ILE A 156 -11.41 9.38 1.33
C ILE A 156 -11.30 10.33 0.12
N GLY A 157 -11.67 11.61 0.29
CA GLY A 157 -11.54 12.63 -0.75
C GLY A 157 -10.10 12.80 -1.24
N ALA A 158 -9.12 12.68 -0.35
CA ALA A 158 -7.70 12.74 -0.71
C ALA A 158 -7.30 11.61 -1.67
N LEU A 159 -7.82 10.39 -1.43
CA LEU A 159 -7.58 9.24 -2.31
C LEU A 159 -8.24 9.43 -3.66
N LYS A 160 -9.50 9.88 -3.69
CA LYS A 160 -10.23 10.10 -4.96
C LYS A 160 -9.53 11.15 -5.83
N MET A 161 -9.06 12.24 -5.24
CA MET A 161 -8.32 13.26 -5.98
C MET A 161 -7.03 12.72 -6.60
N GLU A 162 -6.27 11.91 -5.86
CA GLU A 162 -5.04 11.32 -6.39
C GLU A 162 -5.31 10.22 -7.42
N ALA A 163 -6.38 9.44 -7.21
CA ALA A 163 -6.80 8.39 -8.13
C ALA A 163 -7.12 8.93 -9.52
N MET A 164 -7.81 10.08 -9.58
CA MET A 164 -8.08 10.78 -10.84
C MET A 164 -6.82 11.19 -11.58
N LYS A 165 -5.77 11.66 -10.87
CA LYS A 165 -4.51 12.07 -11.51
C LYS A 165 -3.73 10.88 -12.07
N SER A 166 -3.78 9.75 -11.39
CA SER A 166 -3.04 8.54 -11.76
C SER A 166 -3.84 7.55 -12.61
N ASN A 167 -5.06 7.91 -13.01
CA ASN A 167 -5.95 7.09 -13.83
C ASN A 167 -6.21 5.70 -13.22
N VAL A 168 -6.52 5.69 -11.93
CA VAL A 168 -6.98 4.54 -11.14
C VAL A 168 -8.32 4.89 -10.48
N TYR A 169 -8.99 3.88 -9.95
CA TYR A 169 -10.31 3.98 -9.34
C TYR A 169 -10.25 3.65 -7.86
N VAL A 170 -11.20 4.22 -7.11
CA VAL A 170 -11.41 4.00 -5.68
C VAL A 170 -12.76 3.29 -5.53
N LEU A 171 -12.73 2.00 -5.19
CA LEU A 171 -13.93 1.15 -5.01
C LEU A 171 -14.18 0.83 -3.55
#